data_AF-A0A6N0ZHJ3-F1
#
_entry.id   AF-A0A6N0ZHJ3-F1
#
_cell.length_a   1.000
_cell.length_b   1.000
_cell.length_c   1.000
_cell.angle_alpha   90.00
_cell.angle_beta   90.00
_cell.angle_gamma   90.00
#
_symmetry.space_group_name_H-M   'P 1'
#
loop_
_entity.id
_entity.type
_entity.pdbx_description
1 polymer ?
#
loop_
_entity_poly.entity_id
_entity_poly.type
_entity_poly.pdbx_seq_one_letter_code
_entity_poly.pdbx_strand_id
1 'polypeptide(L)'
;METGGGIRLMDVWVGVRDPRQAKKVEHDLVEMLVVAVCAVLSGADGFVEIEVWAKEKLDWLRQYLKLEHGIPCHDTFGRVFAAIDPEEFGAAFLRWVGQVVPMLSREEVVAIDGKTSRRSGKAGATPLHLVSAFAAEP
;
A
#
# COMPACT_ATOMS: atom_id res chain seq x y z
N MET A 1 -15.40 -11.20 20.80
CA MET A 1 -14.37 -11.91 20.03
C MET A 1 -13.07 -11.20 20.36
N GLU A 2 -12.28 -11.77 21.26
CA GLU A 2 -11.07 -11.12 21.76
C GLU A 2 -10.04 -11.09 20.63
N THR A 3 -9.79 -9.92 20.07
CA THR A 3 -8.67 -9.69 19.16
C THR A 3 -7.40 -9.74 19.99
N GLY A 4 -6.66 -10.85 19.92
CA GLY A 4 -5.30 -10.93 20.46
C GLY A 4 -4.48 -9.72 19.99
N GLY A 5 -3.67 -9.16 20.89
CA GLY A 5 -3.04 -7.84 20.79
C GLY A 5 -2.03 -7.66 19.65
N GLY A 6 -2.50 -7.72 18.40
CA GLY A 6 -1.78 -7.27 17.22
C GLY A 6 -2.02 -5.78 16.96
N ILE A 7 -1.02 -5.11 16.37
CA ILE A 7 -1.09 -3.71 15.96
C ILE A 7 -2.12 -3.58 14.83
N ARG A 8 -3.05 -2.64 14.93
CA ARG A 8 -4.05 -2.42 13.87
C ARG A 8 -3.38 -1.78 12.67
N LEU A 9 -3.91 -2.08 11.47
CA LEU A 9 -3.41 -1.49 10.22
C LEU A 9 -3.37 0.05 10.28
N MET A 10 -4.37 0.70 10.90
CA MET A 10 -4.37 2.15 11.10
C MET A 10 -3.18 2.65 11.94
N ASP A 11 -2.78 1.89 12.97
CA ASP A 11 -1.75 2.32 13.92
C ASP A 11 -0.36 2.34 13.28
N VAL A 12 -0.09 1.45 12.30
CA VAL A 12 1.19 1.46 11.59
C VAL A 12 1.34 2.66 10.64
N TRP A 13 0.22 3.18 10.13
CA TRP A 13 0.20 4.30 9.19
C TRP A 13 0.40 5.67 9.84
N VAL A 14 0.12 5.80 11.14
CA VAL A 14 0.36 7.05 11.88
C VAL A 14 1.83 7.49 11.81
N GLY A 15 2.75 6.54 11.63
CA GLY A 15 4.18 6.82 11.45
C GLY A 15 4.59 7.27 10.05
N VAL A 16 3.69 7.20 9.05
CA VAL A 16 3.98 7.69 7.69
C VAL A 16 3.69 9.17 7.63
N ARG A 17 4.69 9.97 7.23
CA ARG A 17 4.52 11.41 7.11
C ARG A 17 3.53 11.72 5.99
N ASP A 18 2.61 12.66 6.25
CA ASP A 18 1.78 13.21 5.18
C ASP A 18 2.56 14.23 4.34
N PRO A 19 2.88 13.95 3.07
CA PRO A 19 3.62 14.87 2.20
C PRO A 19 2.72 15.97 1.63
N ARG A 20 1.40 15.89 1.83
CA ARG A 20 0.43 16.79 1.21
C ARG A 20 0.35 18.11 1.97
N GLN A 21 -0.07 19.16 1.27
CA GLN A 21 -0.25 20.48 1.89
C GLN A 21 -1.50 20.48 2.78
N ALA A 22 -1.34 20.55 4.10
CA ALA A 22 -2.42 20.41 5.09
C ALA A 22 -3.71 21.23 4.80
N LYS A 23 -3.59 22.44 4.24
CA LYS A 23 -4.76 23.30 3.92
C LYS A 23 -5.50 22.93 2.62
N LYS A 24 -5.05 21.89 1.91
CA LYS A 24 -5.60 21.45 0.61
C LYS A 24 -5.96 19.95 0.63
N VAL A 25 -6.24 19.42 1.81
CA VAL A 25 -6.53 18.00 2.01
C VAL A 25 -7.91 17.88 2.64
N GLU A 26 -8.79 17.12 1.99
CA GLU A 26 -10.11 16.76 2.52
C GLU A 26 -10.12 15.32 3.06
N HIS A 27 -9.33 14.43 2.48
CA HIS A 27 -9.29 13.01 2.86
C HIS A 27 -8.12 12.70 3.79
N ASP A 28 -8.41 12.08 4.93
CA ASP A 28 -7.41 11.62 5.89
C ASP A 28 -6.43 10.61 5.25
N LEU A 29 -5.14 10.78 5.51
CA LEU A 29 -4.11 9.94 4.90
C LEU A 29 -4.22 8.49 5.35
N VAL A 30 -4.38 8.27 6.65
CA VAL A 30 -4.41 6.93 7.24
C VAL A 30 -5.62 6.16 6.69
N GLU A 31 -6.78 6.81 6.60
CA GLU A 31 -7.97 6.19 6.02
C GLU A 31 -7.76 5.83 4.54
N MET A 32 -7.13 6.72 3.75
CA MET A 32 -6.79 6.43 2.35
C MET A 32 -5.86 5.22 2.20
N LEU A 33 -4.84 5.10 3.05
CA LEU A 33 -3.90 3.98 3.01
C LEU A 33 -4.55 2.65 3.40
N VAL A 34 -5.42 2.66 4.42
CA VAL A 34 -6.20 1.47 4.79
C VAL A 34 -7.09 1.03 3.64
N VAL A 35 -7.82 1.95 3.01
CA VAL A 35 -8.70 1.65 1.87
C VAL A 35 -7.91 1.03 0.72
N ALA A 36 -6.77 1.63 0.35
CA ALA A 36 -5.94 1.14 -0.73
C ALA A 36 -5.42 -0.29 -0.46
N VAL A 37 -4.94 -0.56 0.75
CA VAL A 37 -4.46 -1.90 1.12
C VAL A 37 -5.59 -2.93 1.10
N CYS A 38 -6.76 -2.61 1.66
CA CYS A 38 -7.90 -3.52 1.62
C CYS A 38 -8.37 -3.81 0.18
N ALA A 39 -8.35 -2.81 -0.70
CA ALA A 39 -8.69 -2.96 -2.11
C ALA A 39 -7.69 -3.87 -2.84
N VAL A 40 -6.38 -3.65 -2.67
CA VAL A 40 -5.33 -4.48 -3.28
C VAL A 40 -5.41 -5.92 -2.79
N LEU A 41 -5.62 -6.15 -1.49
CA LEU A 41 -5.83 -7.49 -0.94
C LEU A 41 -7.11 -8.16 -1.46
N SER A 42 -8.07 -7.36 -1.95
CA SER A 42 -9.29 -7.84 -2.59
C SER A 42 -9.15 -8.02 -4.11
N GLY A 43 -7.95 -7.84 -4.66
CA GLY A 43 -7.65 -8.04 -6.08
C GLY A 43 -7.75 -6.80 -6.97
N ALA A 44 -7.76 -5.58 -6.40
CA ALA A 44 -7.63 -4.35 -7.20
C ALA A 44 -6.17 -4.10 -7.59
N ASP A 45 -5.88 -4.05 -8.89
CA ASP A 45 -4.52 -3.94 -9.45
C ASP A 45 -4.12 -2.48 -9.79
N GLY A 46 -5.02 -1.52 -9.60
CA GLY A 46 -4.73 -0.10 -9.87
C GLY A 46 -5.70 0.88 -9.22
N PHE A 47 -5.38 2.18 -9.27
CA PHE A 47 -6.14 3.22 -8.56
C PHE A 47 -7.60 3.36 -9.01
N VAL A 48 -7.89 3.10 -10.29
CA VAL A 48 -9.26 3.08 -10.81
C VAL A 48 -10.07 1.96 -10.15
N GLU A 49 -9.49 0.78 -10.04
CA GLU A 49 -10.13 -0.37 -9.39
C GLU A 49 -10.24 -0.18 -7.88
N ILE A 50 -9.25 0.46 -7.24
CA ILE A 50 -9.33 0.85 -5.83
C ILE A 50 -10.51 1.80 -5.59
N GLU A 51 -10.68 2.82 -6.42
CA GLU A 51 -11.82 3.75 -6.31
C GLU A 51 -13.16 3.00 -6.46
N VAL A 52 -13.28 2.13 -7.47
CA VAL A 52 -14.49 1.35 -7.72
C VAL A 52 -14.81 0.45 -6.54
N TRP A 53 -13.84 -0.37 -6.11
CA TRP A 53 -14.01 -1.28 -4.98
C TRP A 53 -14.37 -0.53 -3.69
N ALA A 54 -13.69 0.59 -3.41
CA ALA A 54 -13.92 1.36 -2.21
C ALA A 54 -15.32 2.01 -2.19
N LYS A 55 -15.81 2.45 -3.35
CA LYS A 55 -17.19 2.95 -3.48
C LYS A 55 -18.21 1.85 -3.25
N GLU A 56 -17.99 0.65 -3.80
CA GLU A 56 -18.85 -0.51 -3.57
C GLU A 56 -18.85 -0.98 -2.10
N LYS A 57 -17.74 -0.82 -1.39
CA LYS A 57 -17.57 -1.24 0.01
C LYS A 57 -17.69 -0.10 1.01
N LEU A 58 -18.14 1.08 0.61
CA LEU A 58 -18.16 2.28 1.46
C LEU A 58 -18.90 2.05 2.78
N ASP A 59 -20.09 1.45 2.74
CA ASP A 59 -20.88 1.20 3.94
C ASP A 59 -20.18 0.23 4.91
N TRP A 60 -19.47 -0.77 4.38
CA TRP A 60 -18.67 -1.69 5.18
C TRP A 60 -17.43 -1.00 5.75
N LEU A 61 -16.71 -0.21 4.94
CA LEU A 61 -15.55 0.56 5.38
C LEU A 61 -15.90 1.53 6.51
N ARG A 62 -17.09 2.15 6.47
CA ARG A 62 -17.59 3.08 7.50
C ARG A 62 -17.87 2.44 8.86
N GLN A 63 -17.87 1.11 8.94
CA GLN A 63 -17.94 0.41 10.23
C GLN A 63 -16.60 0.48 10.99
N TYR A 64 -15.51 0.80 10.29
CA TYR A 64 -14.15 0.85 10.83
C TYR A 64 -13.51 2.24 10.71
N LEU A 65 -13.85 2.96 9.65
CA LEU A 65 -13.30 4.27 9.26
C LEU A 65 -14.37 5.36 9.35
N LYS A 66 -13.97 6.61 9.54
CA LYS A 66 -14.86 7.78 9.48
C LYS A 66 -15.23 8.11 8.03
N LEU A 67 -14.23 8.22 7.15
CA LEU A 67 -14.38 8.62 5.74
C LEU A 67 -15.31 9.83 5.59
N GLU A 68 -14.99 10.92 6.30
CA GLU A 68 -15.84 12.12 6.43
C GLU A 68 -16.22 12.71 5.07
N HIS A 69 -15.27 12.76 4.14
CA HIS A 69 -15.45 13.25 2.78
C HIS A 69 -15.67 12.13 1.74
N GLY A 70 -15.95 10.90 2.19
CA GLY A 70 -16.14 9.73 1.32
C GLY A 70 -14.86 9.21 0.66
N ILE A 71 -15.03 8.46 -0.43
CA ILE A 71 -13.93 7.82 -1.16
C ILE A 71 -13.29 8.82 -2.13
N PRO A 72 -11.97 9.06 -2.04
CA PRO A 72 -11.25 9.87 -3.03
C PRO A 72 -11.30 9.24 -4.42
N CYS A 73 -11.25 10.05 -5.47
CA CYS A 73 -11.09 9.53 -6.84
C CYS A 73 -9.70 8.91 -7.06
N HIS A 74 -9.57 8.09 -8.11
CA HIS A 74 -8.32 7.44 -8.51
C HIS A 74 -7.18 8.43 -8.73
N ASP A 75 -7.44 9.63 -9.26
CA ASP A 75 -6.42 10.68 -9.40
C ASP A 75 -5.89 11.15 -8.04
N THR A 76 -6.76 11.25 -7.04
CA THR A 76 -6.34 11.62 -5.68
C THR A 76 -5.49 10.52 -5.07
N PHE A 77 -5.90 9.24 -5.19
CA PHE A 77 -5.04 8.12 -4.80
C PHE A 77 -3.68 8.17 -5.49
N GLY A 78 -3.66 8.30 -6.81
CA GLY A 78 -2.41 8.37 -7.59
C GLY A 78 -1.49 9.50 -7.15
N ARG A 79 -2.03 10.71 -6.94
CA ARG A 79 -1.24 11.85 -6.44
C ARG A 79 -0.68 11.62 -5.04
N VAL A 80 -1.46 11.05 -4.14
CA VAL A 80 -1.02 10.76 -2.76
C VAL A 80 0.10 9.72 -2.78
N PHE A 81 -0.12 8.58 -3.44
CA PHE A 81 0.88 7.51 -3.51
C PHE A 81 2.15 7.91 -4.26
N ALA A 82 2.06 8.81 -5.24
CA ALA A 82 3.24 9.38 -5.91
C ALA A 82 4.06 10.34 -5.03
N ALA A 83 3.45 10.90 -3.98
CA ALA A 83 4.09 11.88 -3.10
C ALA A 83 4.64 11.26 -1.80
N ILE A 84 4.11 10.11 -1.38
CA ILE A 84 4.54 9.41 -0.16
C ILE A 84 5.96 8.89 -0.32
N ASP A 85 6.73 8.95 0.76
CA ASP A 85 8.03 8.30 0.83
C ASP A 85 7.87 6.77 0.76
N PRO A 86 8.39 6.11 -0.29
CA PRO A 86 8.21 4.67 -0.46
C PRO A 86 8.92 3.85 0.63
N GLU A 87 10.00 4.35 1.24
CA GLU A 87 10.71 3.66 2.32
C GLU A 87 9.89 3.70 3.61
N GLU A 88 9.33 4.86 3.97
CA GLU A 88 8.46 4.99 5.14
C GLU A 88 7.20 4.12 5.00
N PHE A 89 6.57 4.17 3.83
CA PHE A 89 5.40 3.34 3.52
C PHE A 89 5.74 1.85 3.59
N GLY A 90 6.80 1.41 2.92
CA GLY A 90 7.22 0.02 2.90
C GLY A 90 7.55 -0.51 4.29
N ALA A 91 8.29 0.26 5.09
CA ALA A 91 8.60 -0.09 6.46
C ALA A 91 7.34 -0.21 7.33
N ALA A 92 6.38 0.70 7.19
CA ALA A 92 5.11 0.64 7.92
C ALA A 92 4.28 -0.58 7.51
N PHE A 93 4.19 -0.85 6.21
CA PHE A 93 3.47 -2.01 5.68
C PHE A 93 4.08 -3.33 6.19
N LEU A 94 5.41 -3.48 6.10
CA LEU A 94 6.11 -4.68 6.54
C LEU A 94 5.96 -4.95 8.04
N ARG A 95 5.98 -3.89 8.87
CA ARG A 95 5.72 -4.03 10.31
C ARG A 95 4.35 -4.63 10.58
N TRP A 96 3.33 -4.26 9.81
CA TRP A 96 1.99 -4.85 9.95
C TRP A 96 1.94 -6.29 9.40
N VAL A 97 2.47 -6.52 8.21
CA VAL A 97 2.50 -7.86 7.57
C VAL A 97 3.20 -8.89 8.46
N GLY A 98 4.33 -8.53 9.08
CA GLY A 98 5.06 -9.43 9.98
C GLY A 98 4.25 -9.92 11.19
N GLN A 99 3.19 -9.20 11.59
CA GLN A 99 2.30 -9.65 12.67
C GLN A 99 1.15 -10.52 12.15
N VAL A 100 0.67 -10.26 10.93
CA VAL A 100 -0.39 -11.05 10.30
C VAL A 100 0.13 -12.39 9.81
N VAL A 101 1.37 -12.42 9.32
CA VAL A 101 2.05 -13.62 8.82
C VAL A 101 3.34 -13.81 9.62
N PRO A 102 3.29 -14.51 10.77
CA PRO A 102 4.45 -14.71 11.62
C PRO A 102 5.63 -15.40 10.92
N MET A 103 5.40 -16.15 9.84
CA MET A 103 6.48 -16.73 9.02
C MET A 103 7.38 -15.63 8.41
N LEU A 104 6.80 -14.49 8.01
CA LEU A 104 7.54 -13.34 7.49
C LEU A 104 8.24 -12.50 8.58
N SER A 105 7.97 -12.78 9.85
CA SER A 105 8.72 -12.19 10.97
C SER A 105 10.01 -12.93 11.30
N ARG A 106 10.22 -14.12 10.70
CA ARG A 106 11.52 -14.77 10.61
C ARG A 106 12.25 -14.16 9.42
N GLU A 107 13.57 -14.04 9.50
CA GLU A 107 14.42 -13.64 8.37
C GLU A 107 14.35 -14.71 7.25
N GLU A 108 13.22 -14.79 6.56
CA GLU A 108 13.10 -15.57 5.33
C GLU A 108 13.83 -14.84 4.21
N VAL A 109 14.73 -15.56 3.55
CA VAL A 109 15.55 -15.01 2.47
C VAL A 109 14.69 -14.97 1.22
N VAL A 110 14.25 -13.77 0.82
CA VAL A 110 13.62 -13.61 -0.50
C VAL A 110 14.74 -13.45 -1.53
N ALA A 111 14.96 -14.49 -2.32
CA ALA A 111 15.87 -14.44 -3.45
C ALA A 111 15.23 -13.62 -4.57
N ILE A 112 15.85 -12.47 -4.90
CA ILE A 112 15.43 -11.60 -6.00
C ILE A 112 16.40 -11.79 -7.17
N ASP A 113 15.91 -12.35 -8.28
CA ASP A 113 16.65 -12.41 -9.55
C ASP A 113 16.09 -11.38 -10.54
N GLY A 114 16.96 -10.56 -11.10
CA GLY A 114 16.61 -9.49 -12.04
C GLY A 114 17.32 -9.67 -13.37
N LYS A 115 16.56 -9.78 -14.46
CA LYS A 115 17.10 -9.82 -15.83
C LYS A 115 16.73 -8.54 -16.57
N THR A 116 17.73 -7.88 -17.14
CA THR A 116 17.49 -6.71 -18.00
C THR A 116 17.41 -7.14 -19.45
N SER A 117 16.31 -6.82 -20.12
CA SER A 117 16.13 -7.15 -21.54
C SER A 117 17.11 -6.32 -22.38
N ARG A 118 18.01 -7.00 -23.11
CA ARG A 118 19.02 -6.33 -23.95
C ARG A 118 18.35 -5.46 -25.02
N ARG A 119 18.89 -4.25 -25.23
CA ARG A 119 18.42 -3.25 -26.22
C ARG A 119 17.01 -2.66 -25.93
N SER A 120 16.50 -2.80 -24.71
CA SER A 120 15.25 -2.14 -24.29
C SER A 120 15.44 -0.68 -23.86
N GLY A 121 16.67 -0.27 -23.51
CA GLY A 121 16.97 1.12 -23.18
C GLY A 121 16.91 2.02 -24.43
N LYS A 122 16.19 3.13 -24.32
CA LYS A 122 16.20 4.24 -25.30
C LYS A 122 16.79 5.48 -24.64
N ALA A 123 17.29 6.44 -25.43
CA ALA A 123 17.79 7.70 -24.89
C ALA A 123 16.68 8.39 -24.07
N GLY A 124 16.91 8.58 -22.77
CA GLY A 124 15.96 9.16 -21.84
C GLY A 124 14.94 8.19 -21.21
N ALA A 125 15.04 6.87 -21.43
CA ALA A 125 14.15 5.89 -20.84
C ALA A 125 14.91 4.73 -20.17
N THR A 126 14.41 4.29 -19.01
CA THR A 126 14.97 3.17 -18.24
C THR A 126 14.78 1.85 -19.01
N PRO A 127 15.80 0.96 -19.06
CA PRO A 127 15.66 -0.36 -19.66
C PRO A 127 14.54 -1.18 -19.00
N LEU A 128 13.96 -2.12 -19.75
CA LEU A 128 12.96 -3.02 -19.21
C LEU A 128 13.63 -4.10 -18.35
N HIS A 129 13.29 -4.11 -17.08
CA HIS A 129 13.75 -5.07 -16.09
C HIS A 129 12.64 -6.09 -15.81
N LEU A 130 12.95 -7.37 -15.95
CA LEU A 130 12.13 -8.47 -15.46
C LEU A 130 12.68 -8.92 -14.12
N VAL A 131 11.85 -8.94 -13.09
CA VAL A 131 12.24 -9.35 -11.73
C VAL A 131 11.40 -10.56 -11.33
N SER A 132 12.05 -11.58 -10.79
CA SER A 132 11.41 -12.72 -10.13
C SER A 132 11.86 -12.77 -8.68
N ALA A 133 10.91 -13.00 -7.77
CA ALA A 133 11.16 -13.18 -6.35
C ALA A 133 10.68 -14.56 -5.90
N PHE A 134 11.51 -15.29 -5.16
CA PHE A 134 11.18 -16.59 -4.58
C PHE A 134 11.52 -16.61 -3.09
N ALA A 135 10.63 -17.18 -2.27
CA ALA A 135 10.87 -17.38 -0.85
C ALA A 135 11.82 -18.58 -0.66
N ALA A 136 13.00 -18.34 -0.09
CA ALA A 136 13.98 -19.37 0.20
C ALA A 136 14.23 -19.45 1.72
N GLU A 137 14.44 -20.68 2.20
CA GLU A 137 15.03 -20.90 3.51
C GLU A 137 16.56 -20.74 3.40
N PRO A 138 17.23 -20.16 4.42
CA PRO A 138 18.69 -19.99 4.42
C PRO A 138 19.48 -21.30 4.42
#